data_AF-A0A5C7J364-F1
#
_entry.id   AF-A0A5C7J364-F1
#
_cell.length_a   1.000
_cell.length_b   1.000
_cell.length_c   1.000
_cell.angle_alpha   90.00
_cell.angle_beta   90.00
_cell.angle_gamma   90.00
#
_symmetry.space_group_name_H-M   'P 1'
#
loop_
_entity.id
_entity.type
_entity.pdbx_description
1 polymer ?
#
loop_
_entity_poly.entity_id
_entity_poly.type
_entity_poly.pdbx_seq_one_letter_code
_entity_poly.pdbx_strand_id
1 'polypeptide(L)' 'MVKTDADAIAEAQLLLDKHLSHPNVTHVLGLCVRPPRTVCIVMEYCELGDLVTFLRVCTLNTE' A
#
# COMPACT_ATOMS: atom_id res chain seq x y z
N MET A 1 7.82 -15.07 2.04
CA MET A 1 6.46 -15.42 2.52
C MET A 1 5.51 -15.11 1.39
N VAL A 2 5.15 -16.11 0.57
CA VAL A 2 4.19 -15.92 -0.52
C VAL A 2 2.82 -15.81 0.15
N LYS A 3 2.32 -14.59 0.34
CA LYS A 3 0.94 -14.39 0.81
C LYS A 3 0.01 -14.97 -0.25
N THR A 4 -0.96 -15.77 0.16
CA THR A 4 -1.94 -16.34 -0.77
C THR A 4 -2.87 -15.22 -1.23
N ASP A 5 -3.44 -15.33 -2.43
CA ASP A 5 -4.42 -14.35 -2.95
C ASP A 5 -5.56 -14.08 -1.95
N ALA A 6 -5.97 -15.10 -1.17
CA ALA A 6 -6.98 -14.96 -0.12
C ALA A 6 -6.55 -14.04 1.03
N ASP A 7 -5.29 -14.09 1.45
CA ASP A 7 -4.76 -13.27 2.55
C ASP A 7 -4.71 -11.80 2.13
N ALA A 8 -4.28 -11.54 0.89
CA ALA A 8 -4.25 -10.20 0.32
C ALA A 8 -5.65 -9.57 0.21
N ILE A 9 -6.66 -10.38 -0.14
CA ILE A 9 -8.06 -9.91 -0.20
C ILE A 9 -8.57 -9.55 1.19
N ALA A 10 -8.32 -10.38 2.20
CA ALA A 10 -8.76 -10.14 3.57
C ALA A 10 -8.10 -8.90 4.19
N GLU A 11 -6.78 -8.73 4.00
CA GLU A 11 -6.05 -7.54 4.47
C GLU A 11 -6.56 -6.26 3.79
N ALA A 12 -6.77 -6.28 2.47
CA ALA A 12 -7.28 -5.12 1.74
C ALA A 12 -8.72 -4.76 2.12
N GLN A 13 -9.58 -5.76 2.38
CA GLN A 13 -10.95 -5.53 2.86
C GLN A 13 -10.97 -4.86 4.23
N LEU A 14 -10.07 -5.24 5.14
CA LEU A 14 -9.93 -4.58 6.42
C LEU A 14 -9.56 -3.10 6.23
N LEU A 15 -8.58 -2.80 5.38
CA LEU A 15 -8.11 -1.43 5.14
C LEU A 15 -9.12 -0.54 4.37
N LEU A 16 -10.06 -1.15 3.65
CA LEU A 16 -11.20 -0.46 3.02
C LEU A 16 -12.28 -0.05 4.04
N ASP A 17 -12.26 -0.60 5.26
CA ASP A 17 -13.21 -0.23 6.30
C ASP A 17 -12.99 1.23 6.74
N LYS A 18 -14.09 1.99 6.82
CA LYS A 18 -14.08 3.43 7.13
C LYS A 18 -13.49 3.73 8.51
N HIS A 19 -13.47 2.74 9.40
CA HIS A 19 -12.91 2.86 10.74
C HIS A 19 -11.38 2.93 10.79
N LEU A 20 -10.69 2.63 9.70
CA LEU A 20 -9.22 2.63 9.63
C LEU A 20 -8.65 3.81 8.82
N SER A 21 -9.47 4.81 8.50
CA SER A 21 -9.05 6.01 7.77
C SER A 21 -8.40 7.04 8.71
N HIS A 22 -7.11 7.32 8.51
CA HIS A 22 -6.35 8.33 9.26
C HIS A 22 -5.36 9.08 8.34
N PRO A 23 -5.13 10.40 8.51
CA PRO A 23 -4.26 11.19 7.63
C PRO A 23 -2.78 10.75 7.58
N ASN A 24 -2.34 9.89 8.49
CA ASN A 24 -0.97 9.35 8.53
C ASN A 24 -0.92 7.83 8.27
N VAL A 25 -2.00 7.25 7.75
CA VAL A 25 -2.06 5.83 7.35
C VAL A 25 -2.45 5.78 5.88
N THR A 26 -1.73 4.97 5.10
CA THR A 26 -1.94 4.90 3.66
C THR A 26 -3.36 4.44 3.33
N HIS A 27 -4.07 5.21 2.51
CA HIS A 27 -5.44 4.93 2.16
C HIS A 27 -5.54 3.92 1.00
N VAL A 28 -6.29 2.83 1.22
CA VAL A 28 -6.64 1.86 0.19
C VAL A 28 -7.89 2.34 -0.55
N LEU A 29 -7.77 2.56 -1.85
CA LEU A 29 -8.84 3.05 -2.72
C LEU A 29 -9.73 1.94 -3.25
N GLY A 30 -9.20 0.72 -3.39
CA GLY A 30 -9.95 -0.40 -3.93
C GLY A 30 -9.15 -1.68 -4.10
N LEU A 31 -9.87 -2.73 -4.48
CA LEU A 31 -9.32 -4.06 -4.74
C LEU A 31 -9.89 -4.58 -6.07
N CYS A 32 -9.03 -5.13 -6.91
CA CYS A 32 -9.45 -5.87 -8.09
C CYS A 32 -9.12 -7.36 -7.88
N VAL A 33 -10.16 -8.19 -7.86
CA VAL A 33 -10.02 -9.64 -7.79
C VAL A 33 -10.51 -10.22 -9.11
N ARG A 34 -9.59 -10.78 -9.91
CA ARG A 34 -9.94 -11.45 -11.16
C ARG A 34 -9.43 -12.90 -11.13
N PRO A 35 -10.27 -13.88 -10.75
CA PRO A 35 -9.91 -15.29 -10.90
C PRO A 35 -9.66 -15.59 -12.39
N PRO A 36 -8.64 -16.37 -12.78
CA PRO A 36 -7.63 -17.09 -12.00
C PRO A 36 -6.30 -16.33 -11.86
N ARG A 37 -6.27 -15.04 -12.20
CA ARG A 37 -5.03 -14.28 -12.33
C ARG A 37 -5.15 -12.95 -11.60
N THR A 38 -4.55 -12.97 -10.40
CA THR A 38 -4.04 -11.84 -9.65
C THR A 38 -5.06 -11.01 -8.87
N VAL A 39 -4.67 -10.71 -7.64
CA VAL A 39 -5.26 -9.69 -6.78
C VAL A 39 -4.46 -8.41 -6.95
N CYS A 40 -5.13 -7.31 -7.30
CA CYS A 40 -4.50 -5.99 -7.37
C CYS A 40 -5.11 -5.09 -6.28
N ILE A 41 -4.26 -4.48 -5.47
CA ILE A 41 -4.66 -3.49 -4.46
C ILE A 41 -4.36 -2.11 -5.06
N VAL A 42 -5.36 -1.23 -5.06
CA VAL A 42 -5.25 0.16 -5.49
C VAL A 42 -5.18 1.01 -4.24
N MET A 43 -4.10 1.80 -4.10
CA MET A 43 -3.86 2.67 -2.95
C MET A 43 -3.49 4.07 -3.45
N GLU A 44 -3.48 5.03 -2.55
CA GLU A 44 -2.95 6.36 -2.86
C GLU A 44 -1.49 6.29 -3.34
N TYR A 45 -1.12 7.25 -4.17
CA TYR A 45 0.23 7.35 -4.70
C TYR A 45 1.06 8.32 -3.86
N CYS A 46 2.07 7.80 -3.16
CA CYS A 46 3.07 8.60 -2.46
C CYS A 46 4.20 8.98 -3.43
N GLU A 47 4.18 10.19 -3.98
CA GLU A 47 5.15 10.67 -4.98
C GLU A 47 6.61 10.54 -4.54
N LEU A 48 6.88 10.72 -3.24
CA LEU A 48 8.23 10.64 -2.67
C LEU A 48 8.68 9.22 -2.32
N GLY A 49 7.85 8.21 -2.57
CA GLY A 49 8.16 6.81 -2.25
C GLY A 49 8.20 6.53 -0.75
N ASP A 50 9.02 5.56 -0.34
CA ASP A 50 9.18 5.19 1.06
C ASP A 50 10.16 6.12 1.79
N LEU A 51 9.94 6.28 3.10
CA LEU A 51 10.72 7.18 3.94
C LEU A 51 12.22 6.79 3.98
N VAL A 52 12.56 5.51 3.92
CA VAL A 52 13.96 5.06 4.00
C VAL A 52 14.71 5.50 2.75
N THR A 53 14.13 5.29 1.57
CA THR A 53 14.69 5.75 0.30
C THR A 53 14.78 7.27 0.25
N PHE A 54 13.71 7.96 0.66
CA PHE A 54 13.68 9.43 0.69
C PHE A 54 14.80 10.01 1.56
N LEU A 55 14.95 9.55 2.81
CA LEU A 55 15.99 10.02 3.72
C LEU A 55 17.39 9.73 3.21
N ARG A 56 17.61 8.57 2.58
CA ARG A 56 18.91 8.23 1.99
C ARG A 56 19.30 9.18 0.87
N VAL A 57 18.36 9.53 -0.02
CA VAL A 57 18.61 10.48 -1.10
C VAL A 57 18.87 11.89 -0.52
N CYS A 58 18.04 12.35 0.42
CA CYS A 58 18.22 13.68 1.01
C CYS A 58 19.54 13.82 1.78
N THR A 59 19.97 12.79 2.51
CA THR A 59 21.22 12.86 3.30
C THR A 59 22.45 12.93 2.40
N LEU A 60 22.40 12.34 1.19
CA LEU A 60 23.48 12.41 0.21
C LEU A 60 23.59 13.76 -0.51
N ASN A 61 22.55 14.61 -0.45
CA ASN A 61 22.55 15.94 -1.07
C ASN A 61 23.06 17.04 -0.14
N THR A 62 23.54 16.69 1.05
CA THR A 62 24.04 17.63 2.08
C THR A 62 25.57 17.76 2.13
N GLU A 63 26.29 17.19 1.15
CA GLU A 63 27.74 17.39 0.95
C GLU A 63 28.02 18.40 -0.17
#